data_AF-A0A942C244-F1
#
_entry.id   AF-A0A942C244-F1
#
_cell.length_a   1.000
_cell.length_b   1.000
_cell.length_c   1.000
_cell.angle_alpha   90.00
_cell.angle_beta   90.00
_cell.angle_gamma   90.00
#
_symmetry.space_group_name_H-M   'P 1'
#
loop_
_entity.id
_entity.type
_entity.pdbx_description
1 polymer ?
#
loop_
_entity_poly.entity_id
_entity_poly.type
_entity_poly.pdbx_seq_one_letter_code
_entity_poly.pdbx_strand_id
1 'polypeptide(L)'
;MKQLIRLVLPLVAGLALLPQMIFHARQDRGLTVTAQGERRVALVIGNSAYALGALANPVNDARDIAATLRQANFEVLFGENQNRRQMRELIRQFGDKIRNGGVGLFFFAGHGVQVNSTNFLIPIGAEITKETEVEDEAVSVNFVLAQMEDARNKLNIVVLDACRDNPFARSFRTAGERGLAVTKSAPTGTLIAYATGAGSVASDGAGRNGLFTQELLTNLKTPGLTLESVFRRTRTTVRSKSNGQQVPYEYTSVEGEDFYFLPPNGAAPPPVTAPVTATGPPTTKPANSLRMSVAGVPLTAMSFVTASVDASGNVTNQRQEQCYGFVEDLGGVKLEMVEVPGGTFQMGSTSSAAQEAFEDAKRYNKDVKYERFSYEQPQHEVSVSGFAMGKYEVTQAQWQAVMGTTVSQQRDKENKDWPLRGEGGEYPMYYVSWEEAREFCQELSQRTGKTYRLPTEAEWEYAARAGTITVFAFGPTISAQIVNYNGNNPYQQAANGSYREKAVPVGGMGAANRFGLFDMHGNVWEWCEDMWHESYVGAPSDGSAWLSGGDSNRRALRGGSLAQNAWECRSARRSWNSPRLRRNMGGFRVVAVSRTQ
;
A
#
# COMPACT_ATOMS: atom_id res chain seq x y z
N MET A 1 -57.86 64.43 -7.05
CA MET A 1 -59.01 65.34 -7.31
C MET A 1 -58.52 66.45 -8.22
N LYS A 2 -59.04 66.57 -9.47
CA LYS A 2 -58.67 67.60 -10.47
C LYS A 2 -57.18 67.57 -10.91
N GLN A 3 -56.73 68.11 -12.04
CA GLN A 3 -57.31 68.41 -13.38
C GLN A 3 -56.12 68.40 -14.39
N LEU A 4 -56.24 67.90 -15.64
CA LEU A 4 -56.46 68.65 -16.91
C LEU A 4 -55.36 69.71 -17.26
N ILE A 5 -54.91 69.95 -18.51
CA ILE A 5 -55.15 69.29 -19.82
C ILE A 5 -54.25 69.89 -20.97
N ARG A 6 -53.92 69.11 -22.04
CA ARG A 6 -53.55 69.55 -23.43
C ARG A 6 -52.27 70.44 -23.60
N LEU A 7 -51.76 70.82 -24.80
CA LEU A 7 -52.20 70.63 -26.21
C LEU A 7 -51.01 70.58 -27.23
N VAL A 8 -51.10 69.68 -28.24
CA VAL A 8 -50.75 69.83 -29.69
C VAL A 8 -49.32 70.18 -30.19
N LEU A 9 -48.81 69.21 -30.98
CA LEU A 9 -47.94 69.19 -32.19
C LEU A 9 -48.20 70.32 -33.24
N PRO A 10 -47.63 70.30 -34.47
CA PRO A 10 -46.41 69.69 -35.03
C PRO A 10 -45.51 70.83 -35.61
N LEU A 11 -44.76 70.81 -36.72
CA LEU A 11 -44.22 69.82 -37.68
C LEU A 11 -42.94 70.44 -38.31
N VAL A 12 -42.03 69.61 -38.86
CA VAL A 12 -41.51 69.66 -40.25
C VAL A 12 -40.41 68.59 -40.39
N ALA A 13 -40.29 67.97 -41.57
CA ALA A 13 -39.40 66.83 -41.82
C ALA A 13 -38.02 67.24 -42.40
N GLY A 14 -37.01 66.37 -42.25
CA GLY A 14 -35.65 66.64 -42.73
C GLY A 14 -34.73 65.41 -42.83
N LEU A 15 -35.01 64.54 -43.82
CA LEU A 15 -34.16 63.45 -44.37
C LEU A 15 -33.53 62.40 -43.43
N ALA A 16 -33.45 61.16 -43.93
CA ALA A 16 -32.80 60.03 -43.26
C ALA A 16 -31.58 59.54 -44.06
N LEU A 17 -30.53 59.14 -43.35
CA LEU A 17 -29.36 58.41 -43.88
C LEU A 17 -28.74 57.60 -42.73
N LEU A 18 -28.49 56.30 -42.95
CA LEU A 18 -27.92 55.38 -41.96
C LEU A 18 -26.41 55.23 -42.15
N PRO A 19 -25.60 55.36 -41.08
CA PRO A 19 -24.27 54.77 -40.99
C PRO A 19 -24.27 53.54 -40.07
N GLN A 20 -23.40 52.57 -40.37
CA GLN A 20 -23.03 51.50 -39.43
C GLN A 20 -21.77 51.87 -38.62
N MET A 21 -21.47 51.01 -37.64
CA MET A 21 -20.12 50.56 -37.25
C MET A 21 -19.43 51.19 -36.02
N ILE A 22 -18.63 50.33 -35.37
CA ILE A 22 -17.56 50.59 -34.39
C ILE A 22 -18.00 51.13 -33.00
N PHE A 23 -18.25 50.20 -32.07
CA PHE A 23 -17.97 50.45 -30.65
C PHE A 23 -16.45 50.40 -30.41
N HIS A 24 -15.91 51.38 -29.70
CA HIS A 24 -14.48 51.47 -29.41
C HIS A 24 -14.07 50.53 -28.27
N ALA A 25 -12.92 49.88 -28.41
CA ALA A 25 -12.36 48.99 -27.39
C ALA A 25 -11.85 49.79 -26.18
N ARG A 26 -12.19 49.34 -24.97
CA ARG A 26 -11.53 49.77 -23.73
C ARG A 26 -10.35 48.81 -23.47
N GLN A 27 -9.15 49.35 -23.32
CA GLN A 27 -7.96 48.56 -23.00
C GLN A 27 -7.95 48.16 -21.53
N ASP A 28 -8.58 47.03 -21.20
CA ASP A 28 -8.18 46.30 -19.99
C ASP A 28 -6.89 45.53 -20.30
N ARG A 29 -5.84 45.79 -19.51
CA ARG A 29 -4.54 45.15 -19.69
C ARG A 29 -4.68 43.66 -19.44
N GLY A 30 -4.37 42.85 -20.45
CA GLY A 30 -4.39 41.40 -20.34
C GLY A 30 -3.44 40.93 -19.23
N LEU A 31 -4.01 40.51 -18.09
CA LEU A 31 -3.35 39.60 -17.18
C LEU A 31 -3.22 38.26 -17.91
N THR A 32 -2.07 38.05 -18.54
CA THR A 32 -1.68 36.74 -19.07
C THR A 32 -1.55 35.77 -17.91
N VAL A 33 -2.64 35.06 -17.59
CA VAL A 33 -2.60 33.89 -16.73
C VAL A 33 -1.85 32.81 -17.49
N THR A 34 -0.51 32.83 -17.37
CA THR A 34 0.33 31.70 -17.73
C THR A 34 -0.18 30.49 -16.97
N ALA A 35 -0.59 29.44 -17.70
CA ALA A 35 -1.03 28.19 -17.09
C ALA A 35 0.12 27.61 -16.27
N GLN A 36 0.09 27.84 -14.96
CA GLN A 36 1.17 27.48 -14.07
C GLN A 36 1.12 25.97 -13.85
N GLY A 37 2.08 25.26 -14.43
CA GLY A 37 2.22 23.82 -14.27
C GLY A 37 2.44 23.43 -12.82
N GLU A 38 2.35 22.12 -12.55
CA GLU A 38 2.56 21.54 -11.23
C GLU A 38 3.79 22.14 -10.52
N ARG A 39 3.56 22.70 -9.32
CA ARG A 39 4.63 23.25 -8.49
C ARG A 39 5.51 22.10 -7.99
N ARG A 40 6.79 22.15 -8.35
CA ARG A 40 7.79 21.13 -8.01
C ARG A 40 8.95 21.82 -7.31
N VAL A 41 9.27 21.40 -6.08
CA VAL A 41 10.36 21.97 -5.27
C VAL A 41 11.27 20.83 -4.85
N ALA A 42 12.58 21.01 -4.98
CA ALA A 42 13.56 20.06 -4.48
C ALA A 42 14.58 20.72 -3.55
N LEU A 43 15.06 19.95 -2.57
CA LEU A 43 16.27 20.23 -1.80
C LEU A 43 17.28 19.11 -2.08
N VAL A 44 18.42 19.49 -2.66
CA VAL A 44 19.48 18.56 -3.05
C VAL A 44 20.77 18.92 -2.32
N ILE A 45 21.25 18.02 -1.45
CA ILE A 45 22.45 18.21 -0.63
C ILE A 45 23.51 17.16 -0.98
N GLY A 46 24.76 17.60 -1.15
CA GLY A 46 25.92 16.72 -1.37
C GLY A 46 27.07 17.08 -0.43
N ASN A 47 27.43 16.15 0.47
CA ASN A 47 28.52 16.33 1.42
C ASN A 47 29.67 15.36 1.09
N SER A 48 30.83 15.93 0.75
CA SER A 48 32.07 15.20 0.40
C SER A 48 33.24 15.53 1.31
N ALA A 49 33.38 16.81 1.71
CA ALA A 49 34.56 17.37 2.38
C ALA A 49 34.61 17.10 3.90
N TYR A 50 34.41 15.84 4.31
CA TYR A 50 34.54 15.43 5.70
C TYR A 50 36.00 15.40 6.15
N ALA A 51 36.29 15.90 7.36
CA ALA A 51 37.64 15.93 7.92
C ALA A 51 38.21 14.51 8.17
N LEU A 52 37.33 13.53 8.40
CA LEU A 52 37.64 12.10 8.42
C LEU A 52 36.70 11.40 7.44
N GLY A 53 37.24 10.52 6.60
CA GLY A 53 36.43 9.76 5.62
C GLY A 53 35.79 10.62 4.54
N ALA A 54 36.55 11.52 3.90
CA ALA A 54 36.06 12.29 2.75
C ALA A 54 35.57 11.38 1.60
N LEU A 55 34.48 11.76 0.94
CA LEU A 55 33.81 10.96 -0.09
C LEU A 55 33.93 11.62 -1.48
N ALA A 56 34.34 10.85 -2.49
CA ALA A 56 34.66 11.41 -3.82
C ALA A 56 33.43 11.88 -4.61
N ASN A 57 32.32 11.13 -4.54
CA ASN A 57 31.18 11.29 -5.44
C ASN A 57 30.04 12.24 -4.98
N PRO A 58 29.65 12.33 -3.69
CA PRO A 58 28.42 13.00 -3.26
C PRO A 58 28.17 14.42 -3.77
N VAL A 59 29.21 15.25 -3.92
CA VAL A 59 29.07 16.59 -4.52
C VAL A 59 28.80 16.54 -6.03
N ASN A 60 29.37 15.59 -6.78
CA ASN A 60 29.02 15.39 -8.19
C ASN A 60 27.59 14.84 -8.31
N ASP A 61 27.23 13.86 -7.48
CA ASP A 61 25.89 13.26 -7.44
C ASP A 61 24.82 14.32 -7.21
N ALA A 62 24.99 15.14 -6.17
CA ALA A 62 24.10 16.26 -5.89
C ALA A 62 24.05 17.30 -7.03
N ARG A 63 25.19 17.66 -7.64
CA ARG A 63 25.23 18.59 -8.80
C ARG A 63 24.43 18.06 -9.98
N ASP A 64 24.64 16.80 -10.34
CA ASP A 64 24.07 16.19 -11.54
C ASP A 64 22.58 15.87 -11.36
N ILE A 65 22.16 15.48 -10.14
CA ILE A 65 20.75 15.37 -9.74
C ILE A 65 20.09 16.76 -9.75
N ALA A 66 20.70 17.79 -9.18
CA ALA A 66 20.15 19.14 -9.19
C ALA A 66 20.02 19.73 -10.60
N ALA A 67 20.95 19.42 -11.52
CA ALA A 67 20.82 19.78 -12.93
C ALA A 67 19.66 19.04 -13.62
N THR A 68 19.51 17.74 -13.36
CA THR A 68 18.46 16.89 -13.95
C THR A 68 17.07 17.28 -13.43
N LEU A 69 16.92 17.60 -12.14
CA LEU A 69 15.64 18.03 -11.57
C LEU A 69 15.21 19.41 -12.07
N ARG A 70 16.14 20.33 -12.35
CA ARG A 70 15.82 21.60 -13.04
C ARG A 70 15.28 21.36 -14.46
N GLN A 71 15.80 20.35 -15.17
CA GLN A 71 15.25 19.92 -16.48
C GLN A 71 13.85 19.29 -16.33
N ALA A 72 13.58 18.62 -15.20
CA ALA A 72 12.25 18.10 -14.83
C ALA A 72 11.30 19.15 -14.19
N ASN A 73 11.57 20.45 -14.40
CA ASN A 73 10.78 21.59 -13.93
C ASN A 73 10.70 21.76 -12.39
N PHE A 74 11.71 21.32 -11.62
CA PHE A 74 11.81 21.61 -10.19
C PHE A 74 12.49 22.96 -9.90
N GLU A 75 11.95 23.72 -8.95
CA GLU A 75 12.70 24.74 -8.20
C GLU A 75 13.67 24.04 -7.24
N VAL A 76 14.97 24.06 -7.54
CA VAL A 76 15.98 23.29 -6.77
C VAL A 76 16.78 24.19 -5.83
N LEU A 77 16.46 24.12 -4.52
CA LEU A 77 17.36 24.46 -3.43
C LEU A 77 18.55 23.49 -3.44
N PHE A 78 19.76 24.02 -3.22
CA PHE A 78 21.00 23.27 -3.43
C PHE A 78 22.05 23.64 -2.39
N GLY A 79 22.75 22.64 -1.85
CA GLY A 79 23.80 22.84 -0.85
C GLY A 79 24.93 21.83 -0.96
N GLU A 80 26.16 22.30 -1.11
CA GLU A 80 27.36 21.47 -1.11
C GLU A 80 28.11 21.61 0.22
N ASN A 81 28.60 20.51 0.79
CA ASN A 81 29.47 20.51 1.97
C ASN A 81 28.90 21.33 3.16
N GLN A 82 27.62 21.13 3.46
CA GLN A 82 26.85 21.92 4.42
C GLN A 82 27.09 21.44 5.87
N ASN A 83 27.27 22.38 6.79
CA ASN A 83 27.34 22.11 8.23
C ASN A 83 25.94 21.96 8.87
N ARG A 84 25.89 21.54 10.15
CA ARG A 84 24.62 21.20 10.84
C ARG A 84 23.62 22.36 10.80
N ARG A 85 24.09 23.61 11.00
CA ARG A 85 23.27 24.82 10.97
C ARG A 85 22.72 25.07 9.57
N GLN A 86 23.57 24.99 8.56
CA GLN A 86 23.20 25.21 7.15
C GLN A 86 22.21 24.14 6.64
N MET A 87 22.45 22.85 6.94
CA MET A 87 21.52 21.78 6.59
C MET A 87 20.14 21.99 7.21
N ARG A 88 20.07 22.25 8.53
CA ARG A 88 18.80 22.49 9.23
C ARG A 88 18.06 23.72 8.68
N GLU A 89 18.79 24.73 8.23
CA GLU A 89 18.22 25.94 7.64
C GLU A 89 17.66 25.69 6.22
N LEU A 90 18.42 25.03 5.35
CA LEU A 90 17.93 24.60 4.04
C LEU A 90 16.68 23.70 4.14
N ILE A 91 16.64 22.79 5.12
CA ILE A 91 15.51 21.89 5.36
C ILE A 91 14.22 22.65 5.77
N ARG A 92 14.34 23.75 6.52
CA ARG A 92 13.18 24.63 6.81
C ARG A 92 12.72 25.39 5.57
N GLN A 93 13.66 26.05 4.88
CA GLN A 93 13.36 26.81 3.66
C GLN A 93 12.75 25.93 2.55
N PHE A 94 13.09 24.64 2.54
CA PHE A 94 12.47 23.62 1.72
C PHE A 94 11.00 23.39 2.13
N GLY A 95 10.72 23.06 3.39
CA GLY A 95 9.35 22.90 3.91
C GLY A 95 8.48 24.13 3.62
N ASP A 96 8.98 25.33 3.89
CA ASP A 96 8.29 26.61 3.61
C ASP A 96 7.97 26.82 2.13
N LYS A 97 8.84 26.35 1.22
CA LYS A 97 8.57 26.40 -0.23
C LYS A 97 7.56 25.34 -0.69
N ILE A 98 7.50 24.18 -0.02
CA ILE A 98 6.56 23.08 -0.33
C ILE A 98 5.13 23.36 0.19
N ARG A 99 4.98 24.07 1.32
CA ARG A 99 3.67 24.40 1.98
C ARG A 99 2.57 25.00 1.10
N ASN A 100 2.89 25.38 -0.14
CA ASN A 100 1.95 25.88 -1.14
C ASN A 100 1.41 24.78 -2.08
N GLY A 101 1.64 23.50 -1.76
CA GLY A 101 1.19 22.35 -2.54
C GLY A 101 2.11 21.96 -3.71
N GLY A 102 1.82 20.80 -4.30
CA GLY A 102 2.60 20.21 -5.39
C GLY A 102 3.52 19.08 -4.94
N VAL A 103 4.75 19.03 -5.48
CA VAL A 103 5.72 17.94 -5.27
C VAL A 103 6.95 18.44 -4.52
N GLY A 104 7.31 17.76 -3.43
CA GLY A 104 8.53 18.00 -2.66
C GLY A 104 9.53 16.86 -2.84
N LEU A 105 10.77 17.14 -3.26
CA LEU A 105 11.82 16.13 -3.40
C LEU A 105 13.06 16.47 -2.55
N PHE A 106 13.40 15.62 -1.58
CA PHE A 106 14.66 15.67 -0.86
C PHE A 106 15.66 14.66 -1.43
N PHE A 107 16.87 15.10 -1.76
CA PHE A 107 18.00 14.24 -2.10
C PHE A 107 19.18 14.56 -1.17
N PHE A 108 19.79 13.52 -0.59
CA PHE A 108 21.05 13.63 0.12
C PHE A 108 22.04 12.56 -0.35
N ALA A 109 23.27 13.01 -0.65
CA ALA A 109 24.44 12.15 -0.74
C ALA A 109 25.50 12.59 0.28
N GLY A 110 26.18 11.61 0.91
CA GLY A 110 27.17 11.85 1.95
C GLY A 110 27.26 10.69 2.95
N HIS A 111 27.71 10.95 4.18
CA HIS A 111 27.67 9.97 5.27
C HIS A 111 26.32 9.94 5.97
N GLY A 112 25.85 8.76 6.36
CA GLY A 112 24.65 8.57 7.18
C GLY A 112 24.79 7.41 8.17
N VAL A 113 24.14 7.52 9.33
CA VAL A 113 24.23 6.56 10.44
C VAL A 113 22.87 6.26 11.07
N GLN A 114 22.72 5.05 11.62
CA GLN A 114 21.61 4.65 12.49
C GLN A 114 22.07 4.73 13.95
N VAL A 115 21.25 5.35 14.80
CA VAL A 115 21.36 5.26 16.28
C VAL A 115 19.94 5.17 16.83
N ASN A 116 19.69 4.26 17.78
CA ASN A 116 18.36 4.05 18.41
C ASN A 116 17.21 3.92 17.37
N SER A 117 17.42 3.12 16.32
CA SER A 117 16.50 2.97 15.16
C SER A 117 16.19 4.26 14.36
N THR A 118 16.86 5.38 14.67
CA THR A 118 16.67 6.68 13.98
C THR A 118 17.78 6.93 12.97
N ASN A 119 17.39 7.46 11.82
CA ASN A 119 18.29 7.81 10.72
C ASN A 119 18.86 9.22 10.89
N PHE A 120 20.18 9.37 10.74
CA PHE A 120 20.88 10.64 10.82
C PHE A 120 21.80 10.87 9.62
N LEU A 121 21.75 12.07 9.06
CA LEU A 121 22.61 12.58 8.01
C LEU A 121 23.77 13.35 8.65
N ILE A 122 25.01 13.05 8.26
CA ILE A 122 26.19 13.66 8.87
C ILE A 122 26.55 14.98 8.14
N PRO A 123 26.54 16.13 8.84
CA PRO A 123 26.98 17.40 8.28
C PRO A 123 28.51 17.52 8.24
N ILE A 124 29.01 18.47 7.44
CA ILE A 124 30.42 18.84 7.50
C ILE A 124 30.72 19.53 8.84
N GLY A 125 31.82 19.13 9.49
CA GLY A 125 32.23 19.66 10.79
C GLY A 125 31.56 19.03 12.01
N ALA A 126 30.87 17.90 11.88
CA ALA A 126 30.37 17.13 13.02
C ALA A 126 31.52 16.44 13.79
N GLU A 127 31.61 16.65 15.10
CA GLU A 127 32.65 16.06 15.97
C GLU A 127 32.09 14.90 16.81
N ILE A 128 31.81 13.77 16.16
CA ILE A 128 31.19 12.61 16.79
C ILE A 128 32.27 11.64 17.31
N THR A 129 32.39 11.51 18.63
CA THR A 129 33.32 10.56 19.29
C THR A 129 32.60 9.37 19.92
N LYS A 130 31.32 9.52 20.28
CA LYS A 130 30.47 8.50 20.94
C LYS A 130 29.11 8.43 20.28
N GLU A 131 28.46 7.28 20.40
CA GLU A 131 27.15 7.01 19.81
C GLU A 131 26.06 7.99 20.29
N THR A 132 26.15 8.44 21.55
CA THR A 132 25.27 9.44 22.16
C THR A 132 25.38 10.84 21.56
N GLU A 133 26.52 11.19 20.93
CA GLU A 133 26.77 12.53 20.37
C GLU A 133 26.15 12.69 18.97
N VAL A 134 25.66 11.60 18.37
CA VAL A 134 25.06 11.61 17.03
C VAL A 134 23.80 12.49 16.97
N GLU A 135 22.94 12.47 17.99
CA GLU A 135 21.72 13.30 17.99
C GLU A 135 22.04 14.80 18.13
N ASP A 136 23.07 15.13 18.90
CA ASP A 136 23.55 16.49 19.13
C ASP A 136 24.37 17.07 17.98
N GLU A 137 25.04 16.26 17.15
CA GLU A 137 25.89 16.75 16.05
C GLU A 137 25.32 16.53 14.65
N ALA A 138 24.47 15.51 14.45
CA ALA A 138 23.92 15.20 13.13
C ALA A 138 22.56 15.88 12.85
N VAL A 139 21.95 15.54 11.71
CA VAL A 139 20.59 15.96 11.34
C VAL A 139 19.72 14.74 11.07
N SER A 140 18.69 14.52 11.88
CA SER A 140 17.79 13.38 11.70
C SER A 140 17.00 13.47 10.38
N VAL A 141 16.84 12.34 9.68
CA VAL A 141 15.93 12.21 8.53
C VAL A 141 14.48 12.46 8.95
N ASN A 142 14.11 12.14 10.20
CA ASN A 142 12.76 12.42 10.72
C ASN A 142 12.48 13.93 10.78
N PHE A 143 13.50 14.78 10.93
CA PHE A 143 13.34 16.23 10.83
C PHE A 143 13.02 16.68 9.39
N VAL A 144 13.58 16.01 8.37
CA VAL A 144 13.23 16.26 6.96
C VAL A 144 11.78 15.81 6.69
N LEU A 145 11.44 14.58 7.08
CA LEU A 145 10.10 14.03 6.92
C LEU A 145 9.03 14.92 7.58
N ALA A 146 9.28 15.41 8.81
CA ALA A 146 8.36 16.30 9.50
C ALA A 146 8.14 17.66 8.79
N GLN A 147 9.13 18.21 8.07
CA GLN A 147 8.92 19.42 7.24
C GLN A 147 8.15 19.12 5.95
N MET A 148 8.26 17.91 5.41
CA MET A 148 7.53 17.47 4.21
C MET A 148 6.07 17.07 4.55
N GLU A 149 5.83 16.50 5.73
CA GLU A 149 4.50 16.13 6.24
C GLU A 149 3.67 17.37 6.64
N ASP A 150 4.27 18.31 7.37
CA ASP A 150 3.64 19.60 7.73
C ASP A 150 3.25 20.43 6.49
N ALA A 151 3.98 20.26 5.38
CA ALA A 151 3.69 20.96 4.12
C ALA A 151 2.44 20.45 3.38
N ARG A 152 1.88 19.28 3.74
CA ARG A 152 0.60 18.72 3.24
C ARG A 152 0.43 18.76 1.71
N ASN A 153 1.51 18.60 0.98
CA ASN A 153 1.56 18.62 -0.47
C ASN A 153 1.19 17.23 -1.06
N LYS A 154 1.02 17.15 -2.38
CA LYS A 154 0.48 15.95 -3.05
C LYS A 154 1.41 14.74 -2.99
N LEU A 155 2.71 14.98 -3.14
CA LEU A 155 3.72 13.95 -3.32
C LEU A 155 5.05 14.39 -2.71
N ASN A 156 5.57 13.55 -1.82
CA ASN A 156 6.88 13.69 -1.24
C ASN A 156 7.81 12.57 -1.73
N ILE A 157 9.04 12.93 -2.09
CA ILE A 157 10.05 12.00 -2.59
C ILE A 157 11.32 12.23 -1.76
N VAL A 158 11.86 11.19 -1.15
CA VAL A 158 13.07 11.24 -0.32
C VAL A 158 14.07 10.24 -0.87
N VAL A 159 15.27 10.68 -1.21
CA VAL A 159 16.31 9.86 -1.82
C VAL A 159 17.60 9.98 -1.02
N LEU A 160 18.09 8.86 -0.50
CA LEU A 160 19.25 8.79 0.39
C LEU A 160 20.34 7.93 -0.25
N ASP A 161 21.27 8.59 -0.94
CA ASP A 161 22.52 8.01 -1.46
C ASP A 161 23.65 8.17 -0.42
N ALA A 162 23.38 7.66 0.79
CA ALA A 162 24.26 7.80 1.93
C ALA A 162 25.17 6.57 2.09
N CYS A 163 26.47 6.81 2.09
CA CYS A 163 27.48 5.78 2.32
C CYS A 163 27.55 5.36 3.79
N ARG A 164 27.96 4.10 4.02
CA ARG A 164 27.92 3.42 5.33
C ARG A 164 29.28 3.27 6.04
N ASP A 165 30.38 3.65 5.39
CA ASP A 165 31.73 3.61 5.98
C ASP A 165 31.93 4.78 6.97
N ASN A 166 31.12 4.73 8.03
CA ASN A 166 31.10 5.68 9.12
C ASN A 166 32.49 5.76 9.79
N PRO A 167 33.23 6.88 9.65
CA PRO A 167 34.58 7.01 10.21
C PRO A 167 34.60 6.95 11.74
N PHE A 168 33.47 7.26 12.38
CA PHE A 168 33.30 7.29 13.83
C PHE A 168 32.98 5.91 14.43
N ALA A 169 32.60 4.91 13.60
CA ALA A 169 32.17 3.59 14.05
C ALA A 169 33.24 2.80 14.83
N ARG A 170 34.53 3.18 14.74
CA ARG A 170 35.61 2.56 15.53
C ARG A 170 35.55 2.90 17.03
N SER A 171 34.82 3.95 17.41
CA SER A 171 34.69 4.38 18.81
C SER A 171 33.41 3.88 19.49
N PHE A 172 32.47 3.31 18.73
CA PHE A 172 31.19 2.83 19.26
C PHE A 172 31.35 1.40 19.78
N ARG A 173 30.92 1.14 21.03
CA ARG A 173 31.05 -0.19 21.66
C ARG A 173 30.12 -1.23 21.04
N THR A 174 29.10 -0.79 20.31
CA THR A 174 28.03 -1.59 19.71
C THR A 174 28.30 -1.83 18.21
N ALA A 175 29.37 -2.56 17.88
CA ALA A 175 29.89 -2.68 16.51
C ALA A 175 29.05 -3.53 15.51
N GLY A 176 27.71 -3.53 15.65
CA GLY A 176 26.77 -4.30 14.83
C GLY A 176 26.07 -3.52 13.72
N GLU A 177 25.55 -2.32 14.01
CA GLU A 177 24.69 -1.58 13.06
C GLU A 177 25.48 -0.54 12.25
N ARG A 178 25.90 -0.90 11.02
CA ARG A 178 26.60 0.01 10.11
C ARG A 178 25.62 0.77 9.21
N GLY A 179 25.70 2.10 9.22
CA GLY A 179 24.96 3.01 8.34
C GLY A 179 23.44 3.12 8.62
N LEU A 180 22.70 3.78 7.73
CA LEU A 180 21.26 4.10 7.90
C LEU A 180 20.33 2.89 8.13
N ALA A 181 19.35 3.05 9.01
CA ALA A 181 18.15 2.22 9.03
C ALA A 181 17.42 2.34 7.69
N VAL A 182 16.84 1.24 7.23
CA VAL A 182 15.83 1.31 6.18
C VAL A 182 14.49 1.57 6.89
N THR A 183 13.92 2.77 6.73
CA THR A 183 12.70 3.16 7.44
C THR A 183 11.53 2.28 7.00
N LYS A 184 10.85 1.66 7.95
CA LYS A 184 9.87 0.57 7.72
C LYS A 184 8.51 1.04 7.16
N SER A 185 8.29 2.34 7.07
CA SER A 185 7.08 2.98 6.55
C SER A 185 7.41 4.37 5.98
N ALA A 186 6.54 4.89 5.13
CA ALA A 186 6.64 6.24 4.58
C ALA A 186 5.36 7.05 4.95
N PRO A 187 5.45 8.29 5.46
CA PRO A 187 4.27 9.13 5.75
C PRO A 187 3.39 9.29 4.51
N THR A 188 2.07 9.36 4.63
CA THR A 188 1.13 9.33 3.49
C THR A 188 1.53 10.26 2.35
N GLY A 189 1.47 9.77 1.10
CA GLY A 189 1.92 10.52 -0.07
C GLY A 189 3.44 10.56 -0.26
N THR A 190 4.23 9.74 0.45
CA THR A 190 5.70 9.77 0.41
C THR A 190 6.30 8.52 -0.21
N LEU A 191 7.31 8.69 -1.06
CA LEU A 191 8.26 7.65 -1.45
C LEU A 191 9.61 7.92 -0.78
N ILE A 192 10.20 6.92 -0.12
CA ILE A 192 11.55 6.96 0.47
C ILE A 192 12.41 5.89 -0.22
N ALA A 193 13.46 6.32 -0.92
CA ALA A 193 14.42 5.46 -1.63
C ALA A 193 15.81 5.51 -1.00
N TYR A 194 16.47 4.35 -0.93
CA TYR A 194 17.80 4.13 -0.40
C TYR A 194 18.69 3.51 -1.49
N ALA A 195 19.92 4.01 -1.61
CA ALA A 195 20.88 3.49 -2.60
C ALA A 195 21.31 2.03 -2.35
N THR A 196 21.15 1.51 -1.13
CA THR A 196 21.54 0.16 -0.74
C THR A 196 20.76 -0.30 0.50
N GLY A 197 20.75 -1.61 0.77
CA GLY A 197 20.03 -2.22 1.89
C GLY A 197 20.63 -1.93 3.27
N ALA A 198 19.89 -2.32 4.32
CA ALA A 198 20.37 -2.27 5.70
C ALA A 198 21.69 -3.07 5.85
N GLY A 199 22.67 -2.50 6.55
CA GLY A 199 24.00 -3.10 6.73
C GLY A 199 24.87 -3.25 5.47
N SER A 200 24.35 -2.92 4.27
CA SER A 200 25.02 -3.13 2.98
C SER A 200 25.68 -1.86 2.45
N VAL A 201 26.82 -1.96 1.78
CA VAL A 201 27.55 -0.80 1.25
C VAL A 201 26.92 -0.33 -0.07
N ALA A 202 27.01 0.98 -0.37
CA ALA A 202 26.69 1.53 -1.68
C ALA A 202 28.00 1.68 -2.47
N SER A 203 28.03 1.30 -3.75
CA SER A 203 29.24 1.39 -4.55
C SER A 203 29.46 2.82 -5.04
N ASP A 204 30.60 3.40 -4.66
CA ASP A 204 31.17 4.62 -5.26
C ASP A 204 31.39 4.50 -6.79
N GLY A 205 31.32 3.28 -7.35
CA GLY A 205 31.54 3.02 -8.76
C GLY A 205 32.99 3.27 -9.19
N ALA A 206 33.18 3.43 -10.50
CA ALA A 206 34.46 3.76 -11.14
C ALA A 206 34.36 5.03 -12.01
N GLY A 207 33.33 5.86 -11.77
CA GLY A 207 32.96 6.99 -12.60
C GLY A 207 33.01 8.33 -11.88
N ARG A 208 32.23 9.29 -12.38
CA ARG A 208 32.02 10.62 -11.78
C ARG A 208 31.04 10.60 -10.59
N ASN A 209 30.20 9.57 -10.54
CA ASN A 209 29.01 9.46 -9.72
C ASN A 209 28.96 8.07 -9.06
N GLY A 210 28.32 7.98 -7.89
CA GLY A 210 28.00 6.68 -7.27
C GLY A 210 27.09 5.83 -8.16
N LEU A 211 27.21 4.50 -8.08
CA LEU A 211 26.50 3.58 -8.99
C LEU A 211 24.98 3.75 -8.93
N PHE A 212 24.42 4.04 -7.76
CA PHE A 212 22.98 4.32 -7.62
C PHE A 212 22.58 5.62 -8.34
N THR A 213 23.25 6.73 -8.03
CA THR A 213 22.96 8.01 -8.69
C THR A 213 23.20 7.95 -10.21
N GLN A 214 24.20 7.21 -10.71
CA GLN A 214 24.40 7.03 -12.16
C GLN A 214 23.18 6.39 -12.86
N GLU A 215 22.63 5.30 -12.31
CA GLU A 215 21.44 4.66 -12.89
C GLU A 215 20.16 5.46 -12.63
N LEU A 216 20.06 6.15 -11.48
CA LEU A 216 18.93 7.04 -11.18
C LEU A 216 18.87 8.21 -12.17
N LEU A 217 20.00 8.87 -12.45
CA LEU A 217 20.12 9.94 -13.45
C LEU A 217 19.72 9.47 -14.85
N THR A 218 20.04 8.23 -15.20
CA THR A 218 19.67 7.62 -16.50
C THR A 218 18.15 7.45 -16.61
N ASN A 219 17.51 6.95 -15.54
CA ASN A 219 16.06 6.75 -15.52
C ASN A 219 15.29 8.06 -15.40
N LEU A 220 15.74 9.03 -14.58
CA LEU A 220 15.14 10.37 -14.47
C LEU A 220 15.14 11.14 -15.81
N LYS A 221 16.13 10.88 -16.67
CA LYS A 221 16.24 11.49 -18.01
C LYS A 221 15.44 10.77 -19.10
N THR A 222 14.74 9.68 -18.77
CA THR A 222 13.94 8.91 -19.72
C THR A 222 12.47 9.42 -19.71
N PRO A 223 11.97 10.01 -20.82
CA PRO A 223 10.58 10.50 -20.87
C PRO A 223 9.55 9.38 -20.73
N GLY A 224 8.44 9.67 -20.05
CA GLY A 224 7.31 8.74 -19.91
C GLY A 224 7.53 7.59 -18.91
N LEU A 225 8.51 7.69 -18.00
CA LEU A 225 8.60 6.79 -16.85
C LEU A 225 7.82 7.36 -15.65
N THR A 226 6.95 6.53 -15.06
CA THR A 226 6.36 6.81 -13.75
C THR A 226 7.44 6.83 -12.66
N LEU A 227 7.13 7.46 -11.52
CA LEU A 227 7.93 7.48 -10.31
C LEU A 227 8.46 6.08 -9.92
N GLU A 228 7.57 5.09 -9.86
CA GLU A 228 7.86 3.69 -9.51
C GLU A 228 8.72 3.04 -10.59
N SER A 229 8.46 3.37 -11.87
CA SER A 229 9.24 2.87 -13.00
C SER A 229 10.69 3.36 -12.97
N VAL A 230 10.92 4.61 -12.53
CA VAL A 230 12.27 5.17 -12.35
C VAL A 230 13.02 4.40 -11.26
N PHE A 231 12.46 4.25 -10.06
CA PHE A 231 13.13 3.56 -8.96
C PHE A 231 13.26 2.05 -9.20
N ARG A 232 12.25 1.38 -9.75
CA ARG A 232 12.30 -0.05 -10.09
C ARG A 232 13.42 -0.36 -11.10
N ARG A 233 13.52 0.41 -12.20
CA ARG A 233 14.59 0.24 -13.20
C ARG A 233 15.97 0.55 -12.61
N THR A 234 16.07 1.55 -11.74
CA THR A 234 17.29 1.87 -11.00
C THR A 234 17.71 0.68 -10.13
N ARG A 235 16.82 0.12 -9.30
CA ARG A 235 17.09 -1.11 -8.52
C ARG A 235 17.57 -2.25 -9.39
N THR A 236 16.86 -2.57 -10.47
CA THR A 236 17.21 -3.68 -11.38
C THR A 236 18.62 -3.50 -11.96
N THR A 237 18.95 -2.29 -12.42
CA THR A 237 20.22 -2.03 -13.11
C THR A 237 21.40 -1.96 -12.14
N VAL A 238 21.23 -1.34 -10.96
CA VAL A 238 22.25 -1.33 -9.89
C VAL A 238 22.52 -2.74 -9.37
N ARG A 239 21.48 -3.56 -9.12
CA ARG A 239 21.64 -4.96 -8.72
C ARG A 239 22.39 -5.77 -9.78
N SER A 240 22.11 -5.54 -11.06
CA SER A 240 22.81 -6.20 -12.16
C SER A 240 24.28 -5.78 -12.26
N LYS A 241 24.56 -4.47 -12.31
CA LYS A 241 25.93 -3.93 -12.47
C LYS A 241 26.84 -4.21 -11.26
N SER A 242 26.27 -4.33 -10.06
CA SER A 242 27.00 -4.69 -8.84
C SER A 242 27.14 -6.21 -8.60
N ASN A 243 26.68 -7.07 -9.53
CA ASN A 243 26.58 -8.52 -9.34
C ASN A 243 25.85 -8.92 -8.03
N GLY A 244 24.82 -8.15 -7.65
CA GLY A 244 24.05 -8.34 -6.42
C GLY A 244 24.62 -7.71 -5.15
N GLN A 245 25.84 -7.13 -5.18
CA GLN A 245 26.47 -6.53 -3.99
C GLN A 245 25.76 -5.25 -3.50
N GLN A 246 25.08 -4.54 -4.40
CA GLN A 246 24.28 -3.35 -4.07
C GLN A 246 22.85 -3.54 -4.57
N VAL A 247 21.89 -3.47 -3.65
CA VAL A 247 20.46 -3.54 -3.95
C VAL A 247 19.79 -2.29 -3.38
N PRO A 248 19.34 -1.35 -4.23
CA PRO A 248 18.53 -0.22 -3.78
C PRO A 248 17.16 -0.68 -3.24
N TYR A 249 16.62 0.06 -2.27
CA TYR A 249 15.30 -0.21 -1.67
C TYR A 249 14.43 1.03 -1.76
N GLU A 250 13.11 0.85 -1.90
CA GLU A 250 12.15 1.95 -1.81
C GLU A 250 10.88 1.55 -1.05
N TYR A 251 10.35 2.50 -0.30
CA TYR A 251 9.11 2.43 0.47
C TYR A 251 8.18 3.48 -0.09
N THR A 252 6.94 3.15 -0.39
CA THR A 252 5.98 4.10 -0.95
C THR A 252 4.63 4.01 -0.26
N SER A 253 4.07 5.18 0.02
CA SER A 253 2.68 5.44 0.39
C SER A 253 2.06 6.48 -0.55
N VAL A 254 2.61 6.61 -1.76
CA VAL A 254 2.11 7.48 -2.82
C VAL A 254 0.77 6.94 -3.34
N GLU A 255 -0.22 7.82 -3.43
CA GLU A 255 -1.56 7.54 -3.94
C GLU A 255 -1.98 8.65 -4.91
N GLY A 256 -2.82 8.34 -5.90
CA GLY A 256 -3.33 9.29 -6.88
C GLY A 256 -2.92 8.96 -8.32
N GLU A 257 -2.65 10.00 -9.11
CA GLU A 257 -2.25 9.92 -10.52
C GLU A 257 -0.74 9.62 -10.66
N ASP A 258 -0.35 8.94 -11.75
CA ASP A 258 1.04 8.67 -12.10
C ASP A 258 1.89 9.97 -12.11
N PHE A 259 2.91 10.05 -11.25
CA PHE A 259 3.88 11.14 -11.34
C PHE A 259 4.97 10.85 -12.39
N TYR A 260 5.16 11.79 -13.32
CA TYR A 260 6.21 11.76 -14.33
C TYR A 260 7.21 12.90 -14.11
N PHE A 261 8.49 12.57 -13.94
CA PHE A 261 9.57 13.57 -13.92
C PHE A 261 9.65 14.29 -15.28
N LEU A 262 9.69 13.51 -16.37
CA LEU A 262 9.57 13.96 -17.75
C LEU A 262 8.37 13.25 -18.39
N PRO A 263 7.34 13.96 -18.90
CA PRO A 263 6.17 13.34 -19.50
C PRO A 263 6.50 12.64 -20.83
N PRO A 264 5.63 11.74 -21.34
CA PRO A 264 5.79 11.16 -22.68
C PRO A 264 5.83 12.26 -23.76
N ASN A 265 6.70 12.09 -24.76
CA ASN A 265 6.90 13.08 -25.84
C ASN A 265 5.58 13.46 -26.53
N GLY A 266 5.15 14.72 -26.34
CA GLY A 266 3.95 15.29 -26.95
C GLY A 266 2.84 15.66 -25.97
N ALA A 267 2.86 15.14 -24.73
CA ALA A 267 1.89 15.51 -23.70
C ALA A 267 2.33 16.78 -22.94
N ALA A 268 1.60 17.88 -23.12
CA ALA A 268 1.69 19.02 -22.21
C ALA A 268 1.08 18.63 -20.83
N PRO A 269 1.64 19.12 -19.71
CA PRO A 269 1.08 18.82 -18.39
C PRO A 269 -0.35 19.38 -18.25
N PRO A 270 -1.29 18.65 -17.63
CA PRO A 270 -2.68 19.08 -17.52
C PRO A 270 -2.80 20.39 -16.71
N PRO A 271 -3.62 21.37 -17.15
CA PRO A 271 -3.85 22.59 -16.39
C PRO A 271 -4.53 22.32 -15.04
N VAL A 272 -4.09 22.99 -13.98
CA VAL A 272 -4.70 22.85 -12.65
C VAL A 272 -6.00 23.65 -12.58
N THR A 273 -7.14 22.96 -12.51
CA THR A 273 -8.45 23.57 -12.20
C THR A 273 -8.82 23.36 -10.74
N ALA A 274 -9.19 24.45 -10.05
CA ALA A 274 -9.77 24.45 -8.71
C ALA A 274 -11.19 23.82 -8.70
N PRO A 275 -11.74 23.44 -7.53
CA PRO A 275 -12.81 22.45 -7.47
C PRO A 275 -14.16 22.96 -8.00
N VAL A 276 -14.74 22.24 -8.95
CA VAL A 276 -16.14 22.40 -9.38
C VAL A 276 -16.83 21.04 -9.36
N THR A 277 -18.01 21.05 -8.74
CA THR A 277 -19.01 19.99 -8.57
C THR A 277 -18.99 18.86 -9.60
N ALA A 278 -18.83 17.63 -9.12
CA ALA A 278 -18.82 16.42 -9.95
C ALA A 278 -20.15 16.22 -10.70
N THR A 279 -20.13 16.51 -12.00
CA THR A 279 -21.14 16.07 -12.97
C THR A 279 -20.40 15.29 -14.06
N GLY A 280 -20.44 13.96 -13.98
CA GLY A 280 -19.63 13.08 -14.83
C GLY A 280 -20.24 12.82 -16.20
N PRO A 281 -19.45 12.98 -17.28
CA PRO A 281 -19.52 12.10 -18.44
C PRO A 281 -18.12 11.80 -19.03
N PRO A 282 -17.98 11.00 -20.10
CA PRO A 282 -18.97 10.09 -20.71
C PRO A 282 -18.51 8.61 -20.71
N THR A 283 -19.45 7.72 -20.97
CA THR A 283 -19.15 6.33 -21.37
C THR A 283 -18.48 6.29 -22.74
N THR A 284 -17.28 5.73 -22.84
CA THR A 284 -16.76 5.16 -24.10
C THR A 284 -16.30 3.73 -23.85
N LYS A 285 -16.78 2.82 -24.71
CA LYS A 285 -16.70 1.37 -24.54
C LYS A 285 -15.70 0.78 -25.53
N PRO A 286 -14.59 0.15 -25.07
CA PRO A 286 -13.89 -0.84 -25.87
C PRO A 286 -14.80 -2.06 -26.09
N ALA A 287 -14.75 -2.67 -27.28
CA ALA A 287 -15.53 -3.86 -27.60
C ALA A 287 -15.09 -5.08 -26.76
N ASN A 288 -15.89 -6.15 -26.79
CA ASN A 288 -15.58 -7.42 -26.13
C ASN A 288 -14.24 -8.01 -26.64
N SER A 289 -13.15 -7.75 -25.92
CA SER A 289 -11.96 -8.60 -25.92
C SER A 289 -12.06 -9.52 -24.71
N LEU A 290 -12.25 -10.82 -24.93
CA LEU A 290 -12.27 -11.80 -23.85
C LEU A 290 -10.89 -11.83 -23.17
N ARG A 291 -10.80 -11.37 -21.92
CA ARG A 291 -9.71 -11.78 -21.04
C ARG A 291 -9.95 -13.25 -20.70
N MET A 292 -9.17 -14.14 -21.31
CA MET A 292 -9.07 -15.53 -20.87
C MET A 292 -8.17 -15.57 -19.64
N SER A 293 -8.67 -16.15 -18.55
CA SER A 293 -7.97 -16.21 -17.27
C SER A 293 -7.19 -17.50 -17.05
N VAL A 294 -6.62 -17.60 -15.85
CA VAL A 294 -6.54 -18.85 -15.08
C VAL A 294 -7.76 -19.75 -15.36
N ALA A 295 -7.52 -21.03 -15.65
CA ALA A 295 -8.52 -22.03 -16.08
C ALA A 295 -9.25 -21.75 -17.42
N GLY A 296 -8.82 -20.78 -18.23
CA GLY A 296 -9.29 -20.59 -19.61
C GLY A 296 -10.71 -20.03 -19.76
N VAL A 297 -11.31 -19.55 -18.67
CA VAL A 297 -12.67 -19.01 -18.64
C VAL A 297 -12.66 -17.54 -19.12
N PRO A 298 -13.70 -17.05 -19.81
CA PRO A 298 -13.86 -15.62 -20.09
C PRO A 298 -14.19 -14.86 -18.80
N LEU A 299 -13.37 -13.87 -18.42
CA LEU A 299 -13.68 -13.01 -17.28
C LEU A 299 -14.71 -11.93 -17.61
N THR A 300 -15.55 -11.65 -16.63
CA THR A 300 -16.49 -10.53 -16.60
C THR A 300 -16.05 -9.54 -15.53
N ALA A 301 -16.22 -8.23 -15.78
CA ALA A 301 -15.93 -7.21 -14.79
C ALA A 301 -17.02 -7.20 -13.70
N MET A 302 -16.60 -7.21 -12.43
CA MET A 302 -17.46 -7.17 -11.25
C MET A 302 -17.18 -5.88 -10.48
N SER A 303 -18.21 -5.07 -10.22
CA SER A 303 -18.06 -3.85 -9.43
C SER A 303 -18.17 -4.14 -7.93
N PHE A 304 -17.31 -3.52 -7.13
CA PHE A 304 -17.34 -3.60 -5.67
C PHE A 304 -17.07 -2.22 -5.05
N VAL A 305 -17.28 -2.08 -3.74
CA VAL A 305 -16.86 -0.90 -2.98
C VAL A 305 -15.66 -1.29 -2.13
N THR A 306 -14.63 -0.45 -2.11
CA THR A 306 -13.53 -0.50 -1.15
C THR A 306 -13.51 0.76 -0.32
N ALA A 307 -12.82 0.71 0.81
CA ALA A 307 -12.65 1.83 1.73
C ALA A 307 -11.21 1.89 2.25
N SER A 308 -10.90 2.98 2.96
CA SER A 308 -9.73 3.12 3.83
C SER A 308 -10.21 3.32 5.27
N VAL A 309 -9.35 3.03 6.25
CA VAL A 309 -9.61 3.29 7.68
C VAL A 309 -8.43 4.04 8.26
N ASP A 310 -8.69 5.20 8.88
CA ASP A 310 -7.64 6.00 9.52
C ASP A 310 -7.18 5.40 10.85
N ALA A 311 -6.11 5.93 11.45
CA ALA A 311 -5.58 5.41 12.71
C ALA A 311 -6.55 5.52 13.92
N SER A 312 -7.64 6.30 13.79
CA SER A 312 -8.70 6.45 14.78
C SER A 312 -9.92 5.55 14.51
N GLY A 313 -9.88 4.71 13.47
CA GLY A 313 -10.94 3.76 13.14
C GLY A 313 -12.10 4.35 12.32
N ASN A 314 -11.95 5.57 11.81
CA ASN A 314 -12.95 6.19 10.94
C ASN A 314 -12.85 5.58 9.53
N VAL A 315 -14.00 5.21 8.95
CA VAL A 315 -14.07 4.78 7.55
C VAL A 315 -13.97 6.01 6.64
N THR A 316 -13.03 5.97 5.71
CA THR A 316 -12.66 7.05 4.80
C THR A 316 -12.51 6.52 3.37
N ASN A 317 -12.41 7.41 2.37
CA ASN A 317 -12.09 7.08 0.98
C ASN A 317 -12.92 5.89 0.40
N GLN A 318 -14.22 5.85 0.70
CA GLN A 318 -15.15 4.89 0.10
C GLN A 318 -15.29 5.18 -1.39
N ARG A 319 -14.98 4.19 -2.23
CA ARG A 319 -14.99 4.32 -3.69
C ARG A 319 -15.39 3.01 -4.36
N GLN A 320 -16.00 3.14 -5.54
CA GLN A 320 -16.36 1.99 -6.37
C GLN A 320 -15.17 1.60 -7.23
N GLU A 321 -14.77 0.33 -7.18
CA GLU A 321 -13.71 -0.28 -7.99
C GLU A 321 -14.27 -1.46 -8.80
N GLN A 322 -13.45 -2.00 -9.71
CA GLN A 322 -13.79 -3.17 -10.51
C GLN A 322 -12.70 -4.22 -10.44
N CYS A 323 -13.09 -5.46 -10.15
CA CYS A 323 -12.26 -6.65 -10.34
C CYS A 323 -12.75 -7.43 -11.55
N TYR A 324 -12.02 -8.47 -11.94
CA TYR A 324 -12.41 -9.38 -13.01
C TYR A 324 -12.63 -10.77 -12.42
N GLY A 325 -13.62 -11.50 -12.91
CA GLY A 325 -14.02 -12.77 -12.32
C GLY A 325 -14.92 -13.62 -13.20
N PHE A 326 -15.27 -14.80 -12.70
CA PHE A 326 -16.28 -15.69 -13.29
C PHE A 326 -17.24 -16.20 -12.21
N VAL A 327 -18.32 -16.86 -12.61
CA VAL A 327 -19.33 -17.39 -11.68
C VAL A 327 -19.58 -18.85 -12.03
N GLU A 328 -19.47 -19.73 -11.04
CA GLU A 328 -19.99 -21.09 -11.17
C GLU A 328 -21.47 -21.10 -10.79
N ASP A 329 -22.27 -21.83 -11.57
CA ASP A 329 -23.65 -22.18 -11.22
C ASP A 329 -23.68 -23.58 -10.60
N LEU A 330 -24.09 -23.65 -9.34
CA LEU A 330 -24.18 -24.88 -8.54
C LEU A 330 -25.62 -25.42 -8.47
N GLY A 331 -26.47 -25.09 -9.46
CA GLY A 331 -27.88 -25.48 -9.51
C GLY A 331 -28.82 -24.37 -9.04
N GLY A 332 -28.59 -23.14 -9.51
CA GLY A 332 -29.27 -21.91 -9.08
C GLY A 332 -28.54 -21.16 -7.95
N VAL A 333 -27.58 -21.80 -7.28
CA VAL A 333 -26.70 -21.17 -6.28
C VAL A 333 -25.41 -20.73 -6.95
N LYS A 334 -25.05 -19.45 -6.82
CA LYS A 334 -23.85 -18.86 -7.44
C LYS A 334 -22.63 -18.95 -6.53
N LEU A 335 -21.48 -19.26 -7.11
CA LEU A 335 -20.16 -19.06 -6.51
C LEU A 335 -19.37 -18.06 -7.36
N GLU A 336 -19.23 -16.83 -6.87
CA GLU A 336 -18.44 -15.78 -7.52
C GLU A 336 -16.94 -15.98 -7.24
N MET A 337 -16.15 -16.09 -8.31
CA MET A 337 -14.70 -16.26 -8.29
C MET A 337 -14.03 -15.01 -8.88
N VAL A 338 -13.04 -14.47 -8.19
CA VAL A 338 -12.32 -13.23 -8.54
C VAL A 338 -10.88 -13.56 -8.92
N GLU A 339 -10.40 -12.98 -10.01
CA GLU A 339 -9.00 -13.07 -10.46
C GLU A 339 -8.10 -12.29 -9.49
N VAL A 340 -7.17 -13.00 -8.86
CA VAL A 340 -6.09 -12.44 -8.04
C VAL A 340 -4.81 -12.44 -8.89
N PRO A 341 -4.26 -11.27 -9.25
CA PRO A 341 -3.09 -11.19 -10.13
C PRO A 341 -1.83 -11.68 -9.39
N GLY A 342 -1.02 -12.50 -10.07
CA GLY A 342 0.24 -13.00 -9.49
C GLY A 342 1.24 -11.88 -9.21
N GLY A 343 2.05 -12.05 -8.16
CA GLY A 343 2.99 -11.04 -7.69
C GLY A 343 3.84 -11.49 -6.51
N THR A 344 4.78 -10.64 -6.11
CA THR A 344 5.73 -10.90 -5.02
C THR A 344 5.41 -9.98 -3.84
N PHE A 345 5.40 -10.52 -2.62
CA PHE A 345 5.08 -9.77 -1.40
C PHE A 345 5.92 -10.23 -0.20
N GLN A 346 5.83 -9.45 0.89
CA GLN A 346 6.45 -9.79 2.18
C GLN A 346 5.41 -10.48 3.07
N MET A 347 5.53 -11.81 3.18
CA MET A 347 4.67 -12.66 3.98
C MET A 347 5.11 -12.66 5.44
N GLY A 348 4.15 -12.60 6.37
CA GLY A 348 4.39 -12.58 7.81
C GLY A 348 4.64 -11.20 8.43
N SER A 349 5.04 -11.23 9.68
CA SER A 349 5.27 -10.08 10.57
C SER A 349 6.77 -9.87 10.80
N THR A 350 7.22 -8.61 10.80
CA THR A 350 8.54 -8.26 11.37
C THR A 350 8.49 -8.43 12.88
N SER A 351 9.64 -8.65 13.54
CA SER A 351 9.69 -8.75 15.00
C SER A 351 9.18 -7.49 15.72
N SER A 352 9.31 -6.32 15.09
CA SER A 352 8.67 -5.06 15.54
C SER A 352 7.15 -5.11 15.43
N ALA A 353 6.59 -5.48 14.26
CA ALA A 353 5.13 -5.56 14.09
C ALA A 353 4.49 -6.64 14.98
N ALA A 354 5.21 -7.74 15.24
CA ALA A 354 4.81 -8.76 16.20
C ALA A 354 4.86 -8.26 17.65
N GLN A 355 5.85 -7.43 18.03
CA GLN A 355 5.89 -6.78 19.34
C GLN A 355 4.73 -5.78 19.50
N GLU A 356 4.49 -4.92 18.51
CA GLU A 356 3.38 -3.96 18.52
C GLU A 356 2.02 -4.66 18.67
N ALA A 357 1.80 -5.76 17.95
CA ALA A 357 0.58 -6.57 18.08
C ALA A 357 0.48 -7.30 19.44
N PHE A 358 1.61 -7.66 20.07
CA PHE A 358 1.64 -8.23 21.41
C PHE A 358 1.37 -7.19 22.52
N GLU A 359 1.92 -5.99 22.40
CA GLU A 359 1.58 -4.86 23.29
C GLU A 359 0.10 -4.48 23.15
N ASP A 360 -0.43 -4.44 21.93
CA ASP A 360 -1.85 -4.22 21.64
C ASP A 360 -2.74 -5.27 22.31
N ALA A 361 -2.41 -6.56 22.14
CA ALA A 361 -3.17 -7.68 22.70
C ALA A 361 -3.20 -7.67 24.24
N LYS A 362 -2.10 -7.27 24.89
CA LYS A 362 -2.02 -7.16 26.36
C LYS A 362 -2.98 -6.13 26.96
N ARG A 363 -3.45 -5.15 26.18
CA ARG A 363 -4.52 -4.22 26.62
C ARG A 363 -5.82 -4.94 26.95
N TYR A 364 -6.07 -6.07 26.27
CA TYR A 364 -7.32 -6.84 26.37
C TYR A 364 -7.15 -8.19 27.09
N ASN A 365 -5.97 -8.80 27.02
CA ASN A 365 -5.66 -10.06 27.70
C ASN A 365 -4.21 -10.03 28.22
N LYS A 366 -4.06 -9.82 29.53
CA LYS A 366 -2.75 -9.74 30.21
C LYS A 366 -1.95 -11.06 30.18
N ASP A 367 -2.64 -12.19 30.03
CA ASP A 367 -2.04 -13.52 30.03
C ASP A 367 -1.59 -14.00 28.64
N VAL A 368 -1.86 -13.23 27.58
CA VAL A 368 -1.42 -13.54 26.22
C VAL A 368 0.10 -13.73 26.16
N LYS A 369 0.56 -14.73 25.39
CA LYS A 369 1.99 -15.07 25.25
C LYS A 369 2.54 -14.57 23.91
N TYR A 370 3.75 -14.01 23.93
CA TYR A 370 4.45 -13.51 22.74
C TYR A 370 4.61 -14.60 21.66
N GLU A 371 4.71 -15.86 22.08
CA GLU A 371 4.76 -17.04 21.23
C GLU A 371 3.69 -17.06 20.11
N ARG A 372 2.46 -16.60 20.42
CA ARG A 372 1.35 -16.53 19.44
C ARG A 372 1.64 -15.59 18.26
N PHE A 373 2.62 -14.69 18.41
CA PHE A 373 3.05 -13.68 17.45
C PHE A 373 4.40 -14.04 16.78
N SER A 374 5.24 -14.88 17.41
CA SER A 374 6.43 -15.44 16.74
C SER A 374 6.09 -16.49 15.69
N TYR A 375 4.91 -17.12 15.76
CA TYR A 375 4.38 -17.98 14.68
C TYR A 375 4.28 -17.26 13.33
N GLU A 376 4.23 -15.93 13.32
CA GLU A 376 4.14 -15.05 12.16
C GLU A 376 5.51 -14.58 11.65
N GLN A 377 6.61 -15.03 12.27
CA GLN A 377 7.99 -14.61 11.98
C GLN A 377 8.82 -15.77 11.38
N PRO A 378 9.89 -15.49 10.64
CA PRO A 378 10.29 -14.18 10.12
C PRO A 378 9.37 -13.70 8.99
N GLN A 379 9.30 -12.38 8.81
CA GLN A 379 8.81 -11.83 7.54
C GLN A 379 9.80 -12.18 6.41
N HIS A 380 9.28 -12.66 5.29
CA HIS A 380 10.08 -13.17 4.17
C HIS A 380 9.40 -12.90 2.82
N GLU A 381 10.19 -12.92 1.74
CA GLU A 381 9.68 -12.70 0.38
C GLU A 381 9.05 -13.97 -0.19
N VAL A 382 7.83 -13.85 -0.71
CA VAL A 382 7.08 -14.94 -1.35
C VAL A 382 6.49 -14.43 -2.68
N SER A 383 6.67 -15.20 -3.75
CA SER A 383 6.07 -14.95 -5.05
C SER A 383 4.93 -15.91 -5.31
N VAL A 384 3.74 -15.39 -5.64
CA VAL A 384 2.53 -16.17 -5.88
C VAL A 384 2.13 -16.03 -7.35
N SER A 385 1.77 -17.15 -7.98
CA SER A 385 1.23 -17.15 -9.36
C SER A 385 -0.15 -16.48 -9.42
N GLY A 386 -0.67 -16.20 -10.62
CA GLY A 386 -2.07 -15.77 -10.76
C GLY A 386 -3.04 -16.91 -10.46
N PHE A 387 -4.06 -16.66 -9.65
CA PHE A 387 -5.11 -17.62 -9.29
C PHE A 387 -6.49 -16.95 -9.29
N ALA A 388 -7.57 -17.74 -9.23
CA ALA A 388 -8.89 -17.20 -8.91
C ALA A 388 -9.30 -17.62 -7.49
N MET A 389 -9.92 -16.73 -6.72
CA MET A 389 -10.33 -16.97 -5.33
C MET A 389 -11.82 -16.69 -5.14
N GLY A 390 -12.48 -17.40 -4.23
CA GLY A 390 -13.84 -17.08 -3.80
C GLY A 390 -13.91 -15.64 -3.31
N LYS A 391 -14.80 -14.86 -3.93
CA LYS A 391 -15.11 -13.46 -3.57
C LYS A 391 -15.44 -13.29 -2.08
N TYR A 392 -15.98 -14.36 -1.51
CA TYR A 392 -16.49 -14.56 -0.16
C TYR A 392 -15.95 -15.88 0.42
N GLU A 393 -16.17 -16.12 1.71
CA GLU A 393 -16.19 -17.46 2.27
C GLU A 393 -17.28 -18.31 1.59
N VAL A 394 -17.11 -19.64 1.59
CA VAL A 394 -18.15 -20.56 1.09
C VAL A 394 -19.42 -20.40 1.91
N THR A 395 -20.55 -20.09 1.27
CA THR A 395 -21.81 -19.85 1.97
C THR A 395 -22.54 -21.14 2.32
N GLN A 396 -23.51 -21.06 3.24
CA GLN A 396 -24.33 -22.21 3.63
C GLN A 396 -25.16 -22.77 2.47
N ALA A 397 -25.61 -21.94 1.52
CA ALA A 397 -26.28 -22.42 0.31
C ALA A 397 -25.32 -23.13 -0.65
N GLN A 398 -24.10 -22.60 -0.83
CA GLN A 398 -23.07 -23.25 -1.65
C GLN A 398 -22.67 -24.60 -1.03
N TRP A 399 -22.47 -24.62 0.29
CA TRP A 399 -22.23 -25.85 1.06
C TRP A 399 -23.36 -26.86 0.86
N GLN A 400 -24.62 -26.47 1.01
CA GLN A 400 -25.75 -27.40 0.85
C GLN A 400 -25.88 -27.91 -0.60
N ALA A 401 -25.63 -27.08 -1.60
CA ALA A 401 -25.65 -27.48 -3.01
C ALA A 401 -24.55 -28.50 -3.36
N VAL A 402 -23.36 -28.37 -2.78
CA VAL A 402 -22.24 -29.29 -3.01
C VAL A 402 -22.33 -30.53 -2.11
N MET A 403 -22.45 -30.35 -0.80
CA MET A 403 -22.28 -31.40 0.22
C MET A 403 -23.60 -31.93 0.81
N GLY A 404 -24.76 -31.48 0.31
CA GLY A 404 -26.09 -32.02 0.68
C GLY A 404 -26.52 -31.82 2.14
N THR A 405 -25.74 -31.11 2.96
CA THR A 405 -25.96 -30.94 4.40
C THR A 405 -26.11 -29.47 4.79
N THR A 406 -26.69 -29.19 5.96
CA THR A 406 -26.88 -27.82 6.49
C THR A 406 -25.88 -27.49 7.62
N VAL A 407 -25.76 -26.20 7.97
CA VAL A 407 -24.95 -25.76 9.12
C VAL A 407 -25.44 -26.37 10.44
N SER A 408 -26.76 -26.52 10.62
CA SER A 408 -27.35 -27.24 11.75
C SER A 408 -26.89 -28.71 11.81
N GLN A 409 -26.93 -29.44 10.69
CA GLN A 409 -26.46 -30.84 10.65
C GLN A 409 -24.94 -30.96 10.90
N GLN A 410 -24.14 -29.99 10.45
CA GLN A 410 -22.69 -30.00 10.69
C GLN A 410 -22.32 -29.63 12.13
N ARG A 411 -23.07 -28.72 12.78
CA ARG A 411 -23.04 -28.54 14.24
C ARG A 411 -23.33 -29.85 14.94
N ASP A 412 -24.39 -30.55 14.54
CA ASP A 412 -24.88 -31.76 15.24
C ASP A 412 -23.89 -32.93 15.20
N LYS A 413 -22.97 -32.99 14.22
CA LYS A 413 -21.84 -33.94 14.20
C LYS A 413 -20.81 -33.70 15.32
N GLU A 414 -20.70 -32.47 15.79
CA GLU A 414 -19.69 -32.04 16.77
C GLU A 414 -20.33 -31.92 18.17
N ASN A 415 -21.34 -31.06 18.29
CA ASN A 415 -22.19 -30.96 19.48
C ASN A 415 -23.48 -30.17 19.17
N LYS A 416 -24.62 -30.87 19.21
CA LYS A 416 -25.97 -30.30 18.97
C LYS A 416 -26.37 -29.14 19.89
N ASP A 417 -25.80 -29.05 21.08
CA ASP A 417 -26.18 -28.11 22.13
C ASP A 417 -25.35 -26.79 22.04
N TRP A 418 -24.41 -26.69 21.08
CA TRP A 418 -23.62 -25.47 20.85
C TRP A 418 -24.36 -24.45 19.95
N PRO A 419 -24.13 -23.13 20.12
CA PRO A 419 -24.87 -22.11 19.40
C PRO A 419 -24.48 -22.03 17.92
N LEU A 420 -25.47 -21.75 17.07
CA LEU A 420 -25.25 -21.20 15.73
C LEU A 420 -24.94 -19.70 15.84
N ARG A 421 -23.98 -19.23 15.03
CA ARG A 421 -23.59 -17.82 14.94
C ARG A 421 -24.26 -17.08 13.77
N GLY A 422 -24.86 -17.77 12.81
CA GLY A 422 -25.72 -17.21 11.76
C GLY A 422 -26.26 -18.33 10.85
N GLU A 423 -27.53 -18.30 10.47
CA GLU A 423 -28.16 -19.36 9.68
C GLU A 423 -28.96 -18.77 8.52
N GLY A 424 -28.75 -19.30 7.31
CA GLY A 424 -29.35 -18.82 6.06
C GLY A 424 -28.37 -18.88 4.89
N GLY A 425 -28.89 -18.97 3.67
CA GLY A 425 -28.09 -19.30 2.48
C GLY A 425 -26.92 -18.37 2.13
N GLU A 426 -26.98 -17.12 2.58
CA GLU A 426 -25.96 -16.07 2.36
C GLU A 426 -24.94 -15.96 3.50
N TYR A 427 -25.15 -16.62 4.64
CA TYR A 427 -24.17 -16.65 5.73
C TYR A 427 -22.96 -17.54 5.35
N PRO A 428 -21.76 -17.26 5.89
CA PRO A 428 -20.62 -18.15 5.75
C PRO A 428 -20.95 -19.52 6.34
N MET A 429 -20.43 -20.56 5.70
CA MET A 429 -20.46 -21.90 6.24
C MET A 429 -19.37 -22.03 7.32
N TYR A 430 -19.79 -22.44 8.51
CA TYR A 430 -18.91 -22.79 9.62
C TYR A 430 -19.34 -24.16 10.20
N TYR A 431 -18.68 -24.65 11.25
CA TYR A 431 -18.72 -26.06 11.65
C TYR A 431 -18.19 -26.99 10.53
N VAL A 432 -17.19 -26.56 9.76
CA VAL A 432 -16.55 -27.39 8.73
C VAL A 432 -15.14 -27.76 9.18
N SER A 433 -14.81 -29.04 9.11
CA SER A 433 -13.45 -29.54 9.34
C SER A 433 -12.56 -29.33 8.10
N TRP A 434 -11.23 -29.32 8.25
CA TRP A 434 -10.31 -29.20 7.11
C TRP A 434 -10.45 -30.38 6.13
N GLU A 435 -10.71 -31.59 6.66
CA GLU A 435 -10.97 -32.79 5.85
C GLU A 435 -12.22 -32.56 4.96
N GLU A 436 -13.35 -32.14 5.54
CA GLU A 436 -14.60 -31.88 4.81
C GLU A 436 -14.53 -30.64 3.89
N ALA A 437 -13.72 -29.63 4.22
CA ALA A 437 -13.50 -28.48 3.34
C ALA A 437 -12.76 -28.88 2.05
N ARG A 438 -11.87 -29.88 2.13
CA ARG A 438 -11.21 -30.46 0.94
C ARG A 438 -12.12 -31.41 0.18
N GLU A 439 -13.01 -32.15 0.84
CA GLU A 439 -14.08 -32.91 0.17
C GLU A 439 -14.98 -31.97 -0.66
N PHE A 440 -15.40 -30.82 -0.12
CA PHE A 440 -16.12 -29.79 -0.88
C PHE A 440 -15.34 -29.34 -2.12
N CYS A 441 -14.02 -29.10 -1.98
CA CYS A 441 -13.18 -28.71 -3.12
C CYS A 441 -13.07 -29.81 -4.19
N GLN A 442 -13.04 -31.09 -3.79
CA GLN A 442 -13.00 -32.24 -4.70
C GLN A 442 -14.34 -32.42 -5.42
N GLU A 443 -15.47 -32.31 -4.72
CA GLU A 443 -16.80 -32.33 -5.31
C GLU A 443 -17.02 -31.17 -6.30
N LEU A 444 -16.61 -29.95 -5.91
CA LEU A 444 -16.66 -28.79 -6.79
C LEU A 444 -15.76 -28.97 -8.03
N SER A 445 -14.57 -29.57 -7.89
CA SER A 445 -13.68 -29.90 -9.02
C SER A 445 -14.29 -30.92 -9.99
N GLN A 446 -14.98 -31.94 -9.47
CA GLN A 446 -15.67 -32.94 -10.29
C GLN A 446 -16.82 -32.32 -11.08
N ARG A 447 -17.64 -31.48 -10.43
CA ARG A 447 -18.83 -30.85 -11.03
C ARG A 447 -18.49 -29.78 -12.08
N THR A 448 -17.43 -29.00 -11.85
CA THR A 448 -17.03 -27.88 -12.73
C THR A 448 -16.03 -28.28 -13.82
N GLY A 449 -15.38 -29.43 -13.69
CA GLY A 449 -14.27 -29.86 -14.55
C GLY A 449 -12.96 -29.08 -14.32
N LYS A 450 -12.93 -28.12 -13.39
CA LYS A 450 -11.74 -27.31 -13.04
C LYS A 450 -10.95 -27.98 -11.91
N THR A 451 -9.97 -27.27 -11.35
CA THR A 451 -9.26 -27.70 -10.12
C THR A 451 -9.51 -26.67 -9.04
N TYR A 452 -10.28 -27.08 -8.02
CA TYR A 452 -10.58 -26.33 -6.82
C TYR A 452 -9.84 -26.94 -5.62
N ARG A 453 -9.36 -26.07 -4.72
CA ARG A 453 -8.71 -26.44 -3.45
C ARG A 453 -8.84 -25.32 -2.42
N LEU A 454 -8.38 -25.58 -1.20
CA LEU A 454 -8.12 -24.51 -0.23
C LEU A 454 -6.98 -23.60 -0.73
N PRO A 455 -6.98 -22.30 -0.37
CA PRO A 455 -5.82 -21.44 -0.58
C PRO A 455 -4.61 -21.98 0.20
N THR A 456 -3.42 -21.69 -0.29
CA THR A 456 -2.22 -21.79 0.55
C THR A 456 -2.19 -20.61 1.54
N GLU A 457 -1.46 -20.72 2.64
CA GLU A 457 -1.26 -19.59 3.57
C GLU A 457 -0.66 -18.37 2.87
N ALA A 458 0.19 -18.60 1.86
CA ALA A 458 0.80 -17.55 1.04
C ALA A 458 -0.21 -16.89 0.11
N GLU A 459 -1.03 -17.67 -0.62
CA GLU A 459 -2.13 -17.15 -1.43
C GLU A 459 -3.14 -16.39 -0.58
N TRP A 460 -3.48 -16.91 0.60
CA TRP A 460 -4.41 -16.27 1.52
C TRP A 460 -3.85 -14.94 2.03
N GLU A 461 -2.61 -14.89 2.49
CA GLU A 461 -2.03 -13.65 3.02
C GLU A 461 -1.81 -12.60 1.92
N TYR A 462 -1.39 -13.03 0.73
CA TYR A 462 -1.30 -12.17 -0.46
C TYR A 462 -2.66 -11.58 -0.83
N ALA A 463 -3.68 -12.43 -0.93
CA ALA A 463 -5.06 -12.05 -1.21
C ALA A 463 -5.63 -11.12 -0.14
N ALA A 464 -5.34 -11.36 1.14
CA ALA A 464 -5.78 -10.54 2.26
C ALA A 464 -5.13 -9.15 2.21
N ARG A 465 -3.82 -9.06 1.95
CA ARG A 465 -3.08 -7.80 1.81
C ARG A 465 -3.54 -6.98 0.61
N ALA A 466 -3.92 -7.61 -0.51
CA ALA A 466 -4.33 -6.94 -1.74
C ALA A 466 -3.37 -5.81 -2.19
N GLY A 467 -2.05 -6.09 -2.10
CA GLY A 467 -0.98 -5.15 -2.43
C GLY A 467 -0.60 -4.15 -1.33
N THR A 468 -1.21 -4.16 -0.14
CA THR A 468 -0.77 -3.28 0.96
C THR A 468 0.33 -3.91 1.83
N ILE A 469 1.19 -3.04 2.38
CA ILE A 469 2.18 -3.40 3.42
C ILE A 469 1.66 -3.17 4.85
N THR A 470 0.46 -2.60 5.00
CA THR A 470 -0.19 -2.35 6.29
C THR A 470 -0.64 -3.65 6.96
N VAL A 471 -0.97 -3.56 8.26
CA VAL A 471 -1.44 -4.70 9.07
C VAL A 471 -2.82 -5.25 8.64
N PHE A 472 -3.61 -4.44 7.93
CA PHE A 472 -4.87 -4.81 7.27
C PHE A 472 -4.93 -4.18 5.88
N ALA A 473 -5.76 -4.70 4.97
CA ALA A 473 -5.98 -4.14 3.63
C ALA A 473 -6.52 -2.70 3.66
N PHE A 474 -7.33 -2.38 4.67
CA PHE A 474 -8.01 -1.10 4.80
C PHE A 474 -7.13 0.01 5.39
N GLY A 475 -5.98 -0.31 6.00
CA GLY A 475 -5.09 0.67 6.61
C GLY A 475 -4.34 0.17 7.86
N PRO A 476 -3.88 1.08 8.74
CA PRO A 476 -3.20 0.72 9.99
C PRO A 476 -4.12 0.06 11.03
N THR A 477 -5.44 0.13 10.85
CA THR A 477 -6.45 -0.47 11.73
C THR A 477 -7.70 -0.87 10.93
N ILE A 478 -8.72 -1.38 11.62
CA ILE A 478 -10.02 -1.76 11.04
C ILE A 478 -11.16 -1.15 11.84
N SER A 479 -12.31 -0.97 11.18
CA SER A 479 -13.52 -0.40 11.77
C SER A 479 -14.65 -1.42 11.77
N ALA A 480 -15.35 -1.56 12.90
CA ALA A 480 -16.50 -2.47 13.02
C ALA A 480 -17.71 -2.08 12.14
N GLN A 481 -17.61 -0.95 11.42
CA GLN A 481 -18.53 -0.56 10.35
C GLN A 481 -18.35 -1.39 9.07
N ILE A 482 -17.12 -1.84 8.76
CA ILE A 482 -16.77 -2.53 7.50
C ILE A 482 -16.05 -3.88 7.70
N VAL A 483 -15.77 -4.29 8.94
CA VAL A 483 -15.25 -5.62 9.30
C VAL A 483 -16.06 -6.23 10.44
N ASN A 484 -16.39 -7.52 10.38
CA ASN A 484 -17.11 -8.22 11.45
C ASN A 484 -16.15 -8.87 12.47
N TYR A 485 -15.91 -8.20 13.60
CA TYR A 485 -15.05 -8.65 14.69
C TYR A 485 -15.58 -8.14 16.06
N ASN A 486 -14.87 -8.41 17.16
CA ASN A 486 -15.20 -7.83 18.46
C ASN A 486 -14.84 -6.33 18.53
N GLY A 487 -15.78 -5.49 18.11
CA GLY A 487 -15.64 -4.02 18.08
C GLY A 487 -15.33 -3.34 19.41
N ASN A 488 -15.49 -4.02 20.56
CA ASN A 488 -15.05 -3.48 21.86
C ASN A 488 -13.52 -3.49 22.01
N ASN A 489 -12.82 -4.30 21.22
CA ASN A 489 -11.38 -4.50 21.27
C ASN A 489 -10.70 -4.11 19.92
N PRO A 490 -10.74 -2.82 19.55
CA PRO A 490 -10.18 -2.29 18.30
C PRO A 490 -8.63 -2.25 18.32
N TYR A 491 -7.99 -2.17 17.15
CA TYR A 491 -6.53 -2.19 17.05
C TYR A 491 -5.93 -0.79 17.24
N GLN A 492 -4.90 -0.71 18.08
CA GLN A 492 -4.19 0.51 18.49
C GLN A 492 -5.13 1.64 18.94
N GLN A 493 -5.12 2.78 18.25
CA GLN A 493 -5.83 4.02 18.65
C GLN A 493 -7.25 4.12 18.08
N ALA A 494 -7.75 3.07 17.41
CA ALA A 494 -9.08 3.08 16.85
C ALA A 494 -10.17 3.11 17.93
N ALA A 495 -11.25 3.84 17.66
CA ALA A 495 -12.41 3.91 18.54
C ALA A 495 -13.16 2.57 18.64
N ASN A 496 -13.81 2.32 19.78
CA ASN A 496 -14.68 1.17 19.95
C ASN A 496 -15.87 1.24 18.99
N GLY A 497 -16.25 0.09 18.42
CA GLY A 497 -17.41 -0.07 17.54
C GLY A 497 -18.28 -1.28 17.91
N SER A 498 -19.27 -1.58 17.09
CA SER A 498 -20.25 -2.63 17.35
C SER A 498 -19.64 -4.04 17.37
N TYR A 499 -19.72 -4.73 18.50
CA TYR A 499 -19.54 -6.18 18.57
C TYR A 499 -20.90 -6.85 18.28
N ARG A 500 -20.95 -7.71 17.25
CA ARG A 500 -22.20 -8.33 16.76
C ARG A 500 -22.51 -9.71 17.37
N GLU A 501 -21.53 -10.36 17.99
CA GLU A 501 -21.60 -11.74 18.54
C GLU A 501 -22.05 -12.83 17.55
N LYS A 502 -22.21 -12.49 16.28
CA LYS A 502 -22.80 -13.32 15.22
C LYS A 502 -22.07 -13.09 13.90
N ALA A 503 -22.17 -14.08 13.02
CA ALA A 503 -21.75 -13.93 11.64
C ALA A 503 -22.70 -12.95 10.93
N VAL A 504 -22.25 -12.36 9.84
CA VAL A 504 -23.10 -11.62 8.89
C VAL A 504 -23.20 -12.41 7.58
N PRO A 505 -24.22 -12.15 6.73
CA PRO A 505 -24.17 -12.56 5.33
C PRO A 505 -22.87 -12.10 4.69
N VAL A 506 -22.27 -12.93 3.85
CA VAL A 506 -20.96 -12.62 3.23
C VAL A 506 -21.05 -11.36 2.37
N GLY A 507 -20.04 -10.51 2.43
CA GLY A 507 -20.06 -9.16 1.84
C GLY A 507 -21.00 -8.16 2.53
N GLY A 508 -21.79 -8.58 3.52
CA GLY A 508 -22.78 -7.74 4.23
C GLY A 508 -22.18 -6.57 5.02
N MET A 509 -20.85 -6.55 5.19
CA MET A 509 -20.10 -5.41 5.72
C MET A 509 -19.84 -4.29 4.69
N GLY A 510 -20.16 -4.53 3.41
CA GLY A 510 -20.20 -3.50 2.37
C GLY A 510 -18.86 -3.05 1.77
N ALA A 511 -17.71 -3.53 2.26
CA ALA A 511 -16.39 -3.21 1.71
C ALA A 511 -15.55 -4.47 1.44
N ALA A 512 -14.94 -4.51 0.26
CA ALA A 512 -13.89 -5.45 -0.11
C ALA A 512 -12.51 -4.79 -0.06
N ASN A 513 -11.46 -5.61 -0.07
CA ASN A 513 -10.10 -5.12 -0.31
C ASN A 513 -9.86 -4.80 -1.79
N ARG A 514 -8.66 -4.30 -2.13
CA ARG A 514 -8.31 -3.83 -3.49
C ARG A 514 -8.32 -4.91 -4.59
N PHE A 515 -8.44 -6.19 -4.25
CA PHE A 515 -8.66 -7.26 -5.24
C PHE A 515 -10.15 -7.55 -5.47
N GLY A 516 -11.07 -6.98 -4.69
CA GLY A 516 -12.50 -7.27 -4.73
C GLY A 516 -12.93 -8.45 -3.85
N LEU A 517 -12.08 -8.85 -2.90
CA LEU A 517 -12.35 -9.92 -1.94
C LEU A 517 -12.90 -9.33 -0.63
N PHE A 518 -14.01 -9.90 -0.16
CA PHE A 518 -14.68 -9.49 1.07
C PHE A 518 -14.27 -10.36 2.27
N ASP A 519 -14.50 -9.84 3.46
CA ASP A 519 -14.43 -10.54 4.76
C ASP A 519 -13.06 -11.12 5.18
N MET A 520 -11.99 -10.89 4.39
CA MET A 520 -10.58 -11.29 4.64
C MET A 520 -9.98 -10.85 6.00
N HIS A 521 -10.71 -10.12 6.84
CA HIS A 521 -10.30 -9.60 8.15
C HIS A 521 -11.32 -9.90 9.26
N GLY A 522 -12.22 -10.87 9.11
CA GLY A 522 -13.15 -11.20 10.19
C GLY A 522 -14.18 -12.24 9.79
N ASN A 523 -15.39 -12.10 10.33
CA ASN A 523 -16.52 -13.00 10.12
C ASN A 523 -16.27 -14.44 10.60
N VAL A 524 -15.50 -15.27 9.87
CA VAL A 524 -15.07 -16.61 10.28
C VAL A 524 -13.58 -16.86 9.99
N TRP A 525 -12.94 -17.72 10.77
CA TRP A 525 -11.60 -18.21 10.46
C TRP A 525 -11.65 -19.12 9.24
N GLU A 526 -10.66 -19.02 8.36
CA GLU A 526 -10.60 -19.76 7.11
C GLU A 526 -9.48 -20.80 7.08
N TRP A 527 -9.81 -22.04 6.71
CA TRP A 527 -8.82 -23.10 6.48
C TRP A 527 -7.94 -22.82 5.26
N CYS A 528 -6.62 -23.03 5.43
CA CYS A 528 -5.65 -23.13 4.33
C CYS A 528 -5.23 -24.60 4.12
N GLU A 529 -4.67 -24.94 2.96
CA GLU A 529 -4.19 -26.31 2.66
C GLU A 529 -3.00 -26.74 3.56
N ASP A 530 -2.24 -25.78 4.09
CA ASP A 530 -0.95 -25.96 4.76
C ASP A 530 -0.98 -26.72 6.09
N MET A 531 0.10 -27.47 6.31
CA MET A 531 0.44 -28.06 7.61
C MET A 531 0.93 -26.97 8.56
N TRP A 532 0.56 -27.05 9.85
CA TRP A 532 0.98 -26.04 10.82
C TRP A 532 2.49 -26.11 11.10
N HIS A 533 3.14 -24.95 11.08
CA HIS A 533 4.53 -24.75 11.48
C HIS A 533 4.62 -23.59 12.48
N GLU A 534 5.46 -23.71 13.50
CA GLU A 534 5.55 -22.73 14.61
C GLU A 534 6.32 -21.44 14.25
N SER A 535 6.72 -21.29 12.98
CA SER A 535 7.34 -20.09 12.41
C SER A 535 7.23 -20.16 10.88
N TYR A 536 7.91 -19.25 10.18
CA TYR A 536 8.21 -19.34 8.75
C TYR A 536 9.67 -19.71 8.44
N VAL A 537 10.42 -20.23 9.43
CA VAL A 537 11.81 -20.68 9.19
C VAL A 537 11.76 -21.92 8.29
N GLY A 538 12.15 -21.75 7.03
CA GLY A 538 12.07 -22.79 6.00
C GLY A 538 10.76 -22.82 5.19
N ALA A 539 9.94 -21.76 5.25
CA ALA A 539 8.71 -21.65 4.47
C ALA A 539 8.97 -21.60 2.94
N PRO A 540 8.06 -22.12 2.10
CA PRO A 540 8.10 -21.95 0.65
C PRO A 540 8.03 -20.47 0.22
N SER A 541 8.80 -20.10 -0.80
CA SER A 541 8.85 -18.73 -1.36
C SER A 541 8.19 -18.61 -2.75
N ASP A 542 7.53 -19.67 -3.22
CA ASP A 542 6.86 -19.82 -4.52
C ASP A 542 5.33 -19.89 -4.42
N GLY A 543 4.77 -19.61 -3.24
CA GLY A 543 3.33 -19.63 -2.97
C GLY A 543 2.74 -21.03 -2.81
N SER A 544 3.54 -22.10 -2.91
CA SER A 544 3.08 -23.48 -2.71
C SER A 544 2.70 -23.78 -1.24
N ALA A 545 1.88 -24.82 -1.05
CA ALA A 545 1.42 -25.21 0.28
C ALA A 545 2.56 -25.90 1.06
N TRP A 546 2.77 -25.51 2.32
CA TRP A 546 3.80 -26.09 3.18
C TRP A 546 3.29 -27.40 3.81
N LEU A 547 3.51 -28.51 3.10
CA LEU A 547 2.93 -29.82 3.43
C LEU A 547 3.87 -30.79 4.18
N SER A 548 5.07 -30.36 4.56
CA SER A 548 6.09 -31.24 5.16
C SER A 548 7.02 -30.49 6.12
N GLY A 549 7.27 -31.07 7.29
CA GLY A 549 8.16 -30.52 8.33
C GLY A 549 7.43 -29.99 9.59
N GLY A 550 6.10 -29.94 9.56
CA GLY A 550 5.26 -29.37 10.62
C GLY A 550 4.49 -30.42 11.43
N ASP A 551 3.54 -29.96 12.25
CA ASP A 551 2.64 -30.86 12.99
C ASP A 551 1.54 -31.39 12.06
N SER A 552 1.65 -32.66 11.67
CA SER A 552 0.69 -33.35 10.81
C SER A 552 -0.74 -33.39 11.37
N ASN A 553 -0.90 -33.21 12.69
CA ASN A 553 -2.18 -33.19 13.39
C ASN A 553 -2.82 -31.80 13.43
N ARG A 554 -2.22 -30.80 12.79
CA ARG A 554 -2.70 -29.40 12.77
C ARG A 554 -2.72 -28.86 11.34
N ARG A 555 -3.67 -27.96 11.07
CA ARG A 555 -3.76 -27.20 9.81
C ARG A 555 -3.95 -25.72 10.09
N ALA A 556 -3.48 -24.88 9.18
CA ALA A 556 -3.49 -23.44 9.35
C ALA A 556 -4.89 -22.81 9.19
N LEU A 557 -5.13 -21.75 9.96
CA LEU A 557 -6.33 -20.92 9.96
C LEU A 557 -5.94 -19.44 9.84
N ARG A 558 -6.68 -18.69 9.01
CA ARG A 558 -6.48 -17.25 8.73
C ARG A 558 -7.77 -16.43 8.88
N GLY A 559 -7.68 -15.10 8.80
CA GLY A 559 -8.84 -14.18 8.75
C GLY A 559 -9.22 -13.49 10.07
N GLY A 560 -9.13 -14.19 11.20
CA GLY A 560 -9.81 -13.77 12.44
C GLY A 560 -11.25 -14.29 12.47
N SER A 561 -12.13 -13.70 13.30
CA SER A 561 -13.58 -13.99 13.21
C SER A 561 -14.42 -12.95 13.97
N LEU A 562 -15.75 -13.07 13.83
CA LEU A 562 -16.79 -12.28 14.51
C LEU A 562 -16.57 -12.02 16.02
N ALA A 563 -15.90 -12.92 16.74
CA ALA A 563 -15.70 -12.82 18.20
C ALA A 563 -14.27 -12.40 18.60
N GLN A 564 -13.35 -12.32 17.65
CA GLN A 564 -11.93 -12.10 17.91
C GLN A 564 -11.60 -10.62 18.00
N ASN A 565 -10.51 -10.29 18.69
CA ASN A 565 -10.03 -8.91 18.78
C ASN A 565 -9.41 -8.48 17.44
N ALA A 566 -9.32 -7.17 17.19
CA ALA A 566 -8.79 -6.68 15.92
C ALA A 566 -7.33 -7.11 15.63
N TRP A 567 -6.49 -7.31 16.65
CA TRP A 567 -5.13 -7.85 16.45
C TRP A 567 -5.10 -9.30 15.93
N GLU A 568 -6.19 -10.05 16.08
CA GLU A 568 -6.38 -11.40 15.52
C GLU A 568 -6.98 -11.39 14.10
N CYS A 569 -7.22 -10.19 13.55
CA CYS A 569 -7.79 -9.99 12.21
C CYS A 569 -6.75 -9.51 11.17
N ARG A 570 -5.49 -9.31 11.58
CA ARG A 570 -4.38 -8.82 10.73
C ARG A 570 -4.04 -9.84 9.63
N SER A 571 -3.58 -9.39 8.47
CA SER A 571 -3.23 -10.28 7.33
C SER A 571 -2.22 -11.38 7.71
N ALA A 572 -1.19 -11.02 8.49
CA ALA A 572 -0.15 -11.94 8.95
C ALA A 572 -0.59 -12.89 10.09
N ARG A 573 -1.79 -12.72 10.67
CA ARG A 573 -2.26 -13.52 11.81
C ARG A 573 -2.56 -14.95 11.35
N ARG A 574 -1.81 -15.93 11.88
CA ARG A 574 -2.04 -17.37 11.66
C ARG A 574 -2.33 -18.14 12.95
N SER A 575 -3.34 -18.99 12.87
CA SER A 575 -3.82 -19.87 13.95
C SER A 575 -3.88 -21.31 13.44
N TRP A 576 -4.33 -22.25 14.26
CA TRP A 576 -4.49 -23.65 13.86
C TRP A 576 -5.64 -24.34 14.60
N ASN A 577 -6.09 -25.47 14.05
CA ASN A 577 -6.86 -26.50 14.77
C ASN A 577 -6.49 -27.89 14.24
N SER A 578 -6.99 -28.93 14.91
CA SER A 578 -7.01 -30.28 14.36
C SER A 578 -7.83 -30.33 13.06
N PRO A 579 -7.38 -31.04 12.01
CA PRO A 579 -8.05 -31.07 10.71
C PRO A 579 -9.46 -31.69 10.75
N ARG A 580 -9.85 -32.33 11.85
CA ARG A 580 -11.15 -33.00 12.06
C ARG A 580 -12.18 -32.17 12.81
N LEU A 581 -11.77 -31.04 13.38
CA LEU A 581 -12.55 -30.33 14.40
C LEU A 581 -13.44 -29.26 13.78
N ARG A 582 -14.74 -29.28 14.09
CA ARG A 582 -15.72 -28.31 13.55
C ARG A 582 -15.90 -27.17 14.53
N ARG A 583 -15.36 -25.99 14.20
CA ARG A 583 -15.53 -24.78 15.03
C ARG A 583 -16.74 -23.97 14.60
N ASN A 584 -17.47 -23.43 15.57
CA ASN A 584 -18.61 -22.52 15.38
C ASN A 584 -18.26 -21.14 14.76
N MET A 585 -16.99 -20.94 14.41
CA MET A 585 -16.42 -19.78 13.71
C MET A 585 -15.29 -20.21 12.76
N GLY A 586 -15.27 -21.47 12.32
CA GLY A 586 -14.28 -22.02 11.38
C GLY A 586 -14.97 -22.46 10.10
N GLY A 587 -14.67 -21.76 9.02
CA GLY A 587 -15.10 -21.99 7.64
C GLY A 587 -13.91 -21.98 6.68
N PHE A 588 -14.13 -21.58 5.43
CA PHE A 588 -13.10 -21.53 4.39
C PHE A 588 -13.59 -20.75 3.16
N ARG A 589 -12.66 -20.30 2.32
CA ARG A 589 -12.94 -19.99 0.90
C ARG A 589 -12.13 -20.94 0.00
N VAL A 590 -12.48 -20.98 -1.28
CA VAL A 590 -11.80 -21.83 -2.27
C VAL A 590 -10.96 -21.01 -3.24
N VAL A 591 -9.93 -21.63 -3.81
CA VAL A 591 -9.22 -21.11 -4.99
C VAL A 591 -9.36 -22.07 -6.16
N ALA A 592 -9.34 -21.52 -7.37
CA ALA A 592 -9.35 -22.25 -8.63
C ALA A 592 -8.07 -21.94 -9.43
N VAL A 593 -7.51 -22.98 -10.03
CA VAL A 593 -6.33 -22.90 -10.90
C VAL A 593 -6.57 -23.65 -12.20
N SER A 594 -5.82 -23.29 -13.25
CA SER A 594 -5.72 -24.10 -14.47
C SER A 594 -5.29 -25.52 -14.12
N ARG A 595 -5.89 -26.53 -14.75
CA ARG A 595 -5.22 -27.83 -14.86
C ARG A 595 -3.99 -27.65 -15.73
N THR A 596 -2.80 -27.85 -15.17
CA THR A 596 -1.64 -28.25 -15.97
C THR A 596 -1.99 -29.57 -16.65
N GLN A 597 -1.69 -29.66 -17.95
CA GLN A 597 -1.70 -30.92 -18.70
C GLN A 597 -0.38 -31.66 -18.47
#